data_AF-A0A9P6DA49-F1
#
_entry.id   AF-A0A9P6DA49-F1
#
_cell.length_a   1.000
_cell.length_b   1.000
_cell.length_c   1.000
_cell.angle_alpha   90.00
_cell.angle_beta   90.00
_cell.angle_gamma   90.00
#
_symmetry.space_group_name_H-M   'P 1'
#
loop_
_entity.id
_entity.type
_entity.pdbx_description
1 polymer ?
#
loop_
_entity_poly.entity_id
_entity_poly.type
_entity_poly.pdbx_seq_one_letter_code
_entity_poly.pdbx_strand_id
1 'polypeptide(L)'
;MPDPQQSSSSGVRRSTRTRTTRLATVPQSKPEEMADVESSELSELSDEESSDFDEPTHRGKRAKLEVKVSPKKRVVSARRKKNLSLLPTVPFDVLMEVLARLRVADIIALSRTSKEFRGLLLSKRSISVWKAALTAEGCLECPADLSEPEYAVLLFGGTNCYNCGTKGIQRIDFGLRRRLCVSCMKVKLVSEKRFDTLFPGSDPMLLELIPYTHIGGYSHGHSSNGRFFYRDDIVKTQDTLKALERAEDPKTATNEFYKAQRDRTWAIISTIRKYETWAEHTADRKVVESKSRAAQRWEDIQQRFRNIGYIDEDIAAIKSHPNVKSDTPLTNQGWGRVRARLEDLVLEAKKVRIDKCRSAALSDAYTKYMRTLRPTQWAALPRIRELRTLAEVQTLLQRDIDADIATDEFSDLFNDDSTLQTWIDGRQRYLESVIASSEPFPKFTGDDLMWIL
;
A
#
# COMPACT_ATOMS: atom_id res chain seq x y z
N MET A 1 23.06 -9.60 -84.24
CA MET A 1 23.44 -9.24 -82.85
C MET A 1 22.15 -9.00 -82.10
N PRO A 2 21.79 -9.90 -81.17
CA PRO A 2 20.43 -10.08 -80.65
C PRO A 2 20.16 -9.27 -79.37
N ASP A 3 18.92 -8.76 -79.22
CA ASP A 3 17.83 -9.28 -78.35
C ASP A 3 18.18 -9.96 -76.99
N PRO A 4 17.24 -10.13 -76.01
CA PRO A 4 15.79 -9.83 -76.07
C PRO A 4 15.04 -9.37 -74.78
N GLN A 5 13.77 -8.97 -75.01
CA GLN A 5 12.49 -9.28 -74.30
C GLN A 5 12.27 -8.87 -72.81
N GLN A 6 11.21 -8.14 -72.43
CA GLN A 6 9.73 -8.22 -72.61
C GLN A 6 8.94 -9.14 -71.64
N SER A 7 7.94 -8.49 -71.01
CA SER A 7 6.60 -9.01 -70.60
C SER A 7 6.53 -9.85 -69.30
N SER A 8 5.47 -9.89 -68.49
CA SER A 8 4.08 -9.40 -68.54
C SER A 8 3.40 -9.50 -67.14
N SER A 9 2.40 -8.64 -66.94
CA SER A 9 1.09 -8.76 -66.24
C SER A 9 0.86 -9.44 -64.86
N SER A 10 0.17 -8.65 -64.02
CA SER A 10 -1.06 -8.92 -63.21
C SER A 10 -1.09 -9.90 -62.02
N GLY A 11 -1.69 -9.44 -60.91
CA GLY A 11 -2.17 -10.31 -59.83
C GLY A 11 -2.56 -9.61 -58.51
N VAL A 12 -3.83 -9.23 -58.37
CA VAL A 12 -4.51 -8.98 -57.08
C VAL A 12 -4.92 -10.33 -56.48
N ARG A 13 -4.70 -10.58 -55.18
CA ARG A 13 -5.48 -11.61 -54.43
C ARG A 13 -5.56 -11.37 -52.91
N ARG A 14 -6.78 -11.54 -52.45
CA ARG A 14 -7.37 -11.62 -51.09
C ARG A 14 -7.02 -12.98 -50.44
N SER A 15 -6.94 -13.07 -49.11
CA SER A 15 -6.94 -14.38 -48.42
C SER A 15 -7.78 -14.37 -47.13
N THR A 16 -8.42 -15.51 -46.90
CA THR A 16 -9.52 -15.80 -45.98
C THR A 16 -9.14 -16.84 -44.91
N ARG A 17 -9.78 -16.67 -43.75
CA ARG A 17 -10.08 -17.59 -42.63
C ARG A 17 -9.99 -19.11 -42.89
N THR A 18 -9.47 -19.86 -41.92
CA THR A 18 -9.84 -21.26 -41.64
C THR A 18 -10.00 -21.53 -40.13
N ARG A 19 -10.93 -22.43 -39.84
CA ARG A 19 -11.45 -22.89 -38.54
C ARG A 19 -11.21 -24.40 -38.48
N THR A 20 -10.79 -24.95 -37.34
CA THR A 20 -10.86 -26.40 -37.11
C THR A 20 -11.25 -26.72 -35.67
N THR A 21 -12.35 -27.45 -35.55
CA THR A 21 -12.95 -28.08 -34.36
C THR A 21 -12.50 -29.54 -34.24
N ARG A 22 -12.32 -30.06 -33.02
CA ARG A 22 -12.54 -31.50 -32.70
C ARG A 22 -13.02 -31.69 -31.25
N LEU A 23 -13.83 -32.74 -31.08
CA LEU A 23 -14.77 -33.03 -30.00
C LEU A 23 -14.24 -33.97 -28.90
N ALA A 24 -14.72 -33.71 -27.68
CA ALA A 24 -15.22 -34.57 -26.58
C ALA A 24 -14.60 -35.94 -26.22
N THR A 25 -14.34 -36.12 -24.91
CA THR A 25 -14.69 -37.33 -24.13
C THR A 25 -14.79 -37.00 -22.63
N VAL A 26 -15.76 -37.62 -21.94
CA VAL A 26 -16.07 -37.51 -20.49
C VAL A 26 -15.70 -38.85 -19.83
N PRO A 27 -15.29 -38.87 -18.54
CA PRO A 27 -16.11 -39.55 -17.53
C PRO A 27 -16.21 -38.81 -16.18
N GLN A 28 -17.27 -39.14 -15.44
CA GLN A 28 -17.68 -38.60 -14.14
C GLN A 28 -16.88 -39.15 -12.95
N SER A 29 -16.68 -38.31 -11.91
CA SER A 29 -16.81 -38.68 -10.49
C SER A 29 -16.92 -37.42 -9.60
N LYS A 30 -17.74 -37.50 -8.54
CA LYS A 30 -17.92 -36.59 -7.39
C LYS A 30 -17.58 -37.41 -6.12
N PRO A 31 -17.50 -36.81 -4.91
CA PRO A 31 -16.92 -35.53 -4.49
C PRO A 31 -15.98 -35.70 -3.26
N GLU A 32 -14.95 -34.88 -3.09
CA GLU A 32 -14.29 -34.71 -1.77
C GLU A 32 -14.04 -33.23 -1.47
N GLU A 33 -14.61 -32.85 -0.33
CA GLU A 33 -14.41 -31.73 0.59
C GLU A 33 -13.07 -30.97 0.48
N MET A 34 -13.11 -29.65 0.25
CA MET A 34 -12.12 -28.71 0.78
C MET A 34 -12.73 -27.31 0.95
N ALA A 35 -12.98 -27.02 2.22
CA ALA A 35 -12.88 -25.79 2.99
C ALA A 35 -12.81 -24.41 2.28
N ASP A 36 -13.68 -23.54 2.80
CA ASP A 36 -13.73 -22.09 2.72
C ASP A 36 -12.36 -21.40 2.64
N VAL A 37 -12.20 -20.50 1.66
CA VAL A 37 -11.23 -19.41 1.73
C VAL A 37 -12.03 -18.11 1.81
N GLU A 38 -12.22 -17.72 3.06
CA GLU A 38 -12.76 -16.47 3.53
C GLU A 38 -11.96 -15.29 2.97
N SER A 39 -12.66 -14.40 2.28
CA SER A 39 -12.17 -13.13 1.76
C SER A 39 -11.84 -12.20 2.94
N SER A 40 -10.56 -12.09 3.29
CA SER A 40 -10.09 -11.20 4.36
C SER A 40 -10.36 -9.72 4.03
N GLU A 41 -11.36 -9.16 4.71
CA GLU A 41 -11.56 -7.73 4.92
C GLU A 41 -10.35 -7.15 5.67
N LEU A 42 -9.59 -6.27 5.03
CA LEU A 42 -8.64 -5.40 5.72
C LEU A 42 -9.34 -4.09 6.05
N SER A 43 -9.92 -4.07 7.25
CA SER A 43 -10.35 -2.86 7.94
C SER A 43 -9.12 -2.11 8.47
N GLU A 44 -9.03 -0.83 8.11
CA GLU A 44 -8.04 0.11 8.61
C GLU A 44 -8.32 0.40 10.10
N LEU A 45 -7.50 -0.14 10.99
CA LEU A 45 -7.44 0.26 12.39
C LEU A 45 -6.57 1.52 12.51
N SER A 46 -7.24 2.65 12.74
CA SER A 46 -6.64 3.88 13.23
C SER A 46 -6.63 3.85 14.76
N ASP A 47 -5.50 3.50 15.36
CA ASP A 47 -5.30 3.65 16.80
C ASP A 47 -4.88 5.08 17.13
N GLU A 48 -5.82 5.84 17.67
CA GLU A 48 -5.53 6.99 18.52
C GLU A 48 -5.30 6.49 19.96
N GLU A 49 -4.05 6.42 20.40
CA GLU A 49 -3.75 6.25 21.82
C GLU A 49 -3.81 7.62 22.54
N SER A 50 -4.95 7.88 23.17
CA SER A 50 -5.04 8.75 24.34
C SER A 50 -4.66 7.95 25.58
N SER A 51 -3.53 8.26 26.21
CA SER A 51 -3.21 7.72 27.53
C SER A 51 -3.83 8.61 28.62
N ASP A 52 -5.03 8.21 29.06
CA ASP A 52 -5.47 8.43 30.44
C ASP A 52 -4.64 7.50 31.33
N PHE A 53 -4.01 8.07 32.35
CA PHE A 53 -3.38 7.29 33.41
C PHE A 53 -4.03 7.68 34.74
N ASP A 54 -4.68 6.69 35.34
CA ASP A 54 -5.36 6.72 36.62
C ASP A 54 -4.45 7.17 37.76
N GLU A 55 -5.07 7.95 38.64
CA GLU A 55 -4.56 8.48 39.89
C GLU A 55 -4.55 7.40 40.99
N PRO A 56 -3.40 7.07 41.63
CA PRO A 56 -3.41 6.26 42.84
C PRO A 56 -3.54 7.16 44.07
N THR A 57 -4.70 7.07 44.70
CA THR A 57 -5.00 7.65 46.01
C THR A 57 -4.32 6.85 47.13
N HIS A 58 -3.17 7.30 47.62
CA HIS A 58 -2.70 6.89 48.96
C HIS A 58 -2.10 8.04 49.76
N ARG A 59 -2.83 8.37 50.83
CA ARG A 59 -2.53 9.34 51.88
C ARG A 59 -1.50 8.71 52.83
N GLY A 60 -0.26 9.21 52.83
CA GLY A 60 0.82 8.77 53.72
C GLY A 60 1.67 9.95 54.17
N LYS A 61 1.99 10.01 55.47
CA LYS A 61 2.46 11.20 56.21
C LYS A 61 3.90 11.62 55.87
N ARG A 62 4.12 12.95 55.89
CA ARG A 62 5.39 13.67 55.83
C ARG A 62 6.49 13.10 56.75
N ALA A 63 7.70 12.98 56.23
CA ALA A 63 8.94 13.23 56.97
C ALA A 63 9.83 14.16 56.14
N LYS A 64 10.33 15.21 56.79
CA LYS A 64 10.99 16.39 56.22
C LYS A 64 12.51 16.15 56.22
N LEU A 65 13.16 16.15 55.06
CA LEU A 65 14.61 16.30 54.94
C LEU A 65 14.90 17.37 53.88
N GLU A 66 15.37 18.52 54.36
CA GLU A 66 15.78 19.67 53.56
C GLU A 66 17.16 19.41 52.95
N VAL A 67 17.25 19.35 51.63
CA VAL A 67 18.52 19.52 50.90
C VAL A 67 18.34 20.65 49.91
N LYS A 68 19.03 21.76 50.19
CA LYS A 68 19.07 22.97 49.35
C LYS A 68 19.91 22.70 48.10
N VAL A 69 19.27 22.57 46.94
CA VAL A 69 19.93 22.72 45.64
C VAL A 69 19.15 23.74 44.82
N SER A 70 19.83 24.84 44.50
CA SER A 70 19.35 25.97 43.72
C SER A 70 18.93 25.56 42.29
N PRO A 71 17.75 25.97 41.78
CA PRO A 71 17.34 25.62 40.43
C PRO A 71 17.96 26.57 39.41
N LYS A 72 18.76 26.02 38.49
CA LYS A 72 19.15 26.72 37.25
C LYS A 72 17.89 26.96 36.43
N LYS A 73 17.56 28.23 36.17
CA LYS A 73 16.44 28.66 35.31
C LYS A 73 16.61 28.04 33.91
N ARG A 74 15.78 27.04 33.58
CA ARG A 74 15.52 26.66 32.19
C ARG A 74 14.74 27.80 31.54
N VAL A 75 15.36 28.51 30.61
CA VAL A 75 14.66 29.42 29.70
C VAL A 75 13.83 28.55 28.77
N VAL A 76 12.57 28.30 29.15
CA VAL A 76 11.58 27.78 28.22
C VAL A 76 11.31 28.92 27.25
N SER A 77 11.81 28.82 26.02
CA SER A 77 11.44 29.78 24.99
C SER A 77 9.92 29.70 24.84
N ALA A 78 9.22 30.76 25.22
CA ALA A 78 7.80 30.88 25.00
C ALA A 78 7.59 30.74 23.50
N ARG A 79 7.03 29.61 23.07
CA ARG A 79 6.60 29.36 21.70
C ARG A 79 5.70 30.54 21.33
N ARG A 80 6.20 31.47 20.52
CA ARG A 80 5.45 32.65 20.05
C ARG A 80 4.09 32.13 19.60
N LYS A 81 3.01 32.46 20.31
CA LYS A 81 1.65 32.22 19.85
C LYS A 81 1.55 32.91 18.50
N LYS A 82 1.52 32.13 17.42
CA LYS A 82 1.33 32.64 16.06
C LYS A 82 -0.10 33.17 16.02
N ASN A 83 -0.26 34.47 16.29
CA ASN A 83 -1.57 35.11 16.28
C ASN A 83 -1.88 35.52 14.84
N LEU A 84 -2.94 34.95 14.28
CA LEU A 84 -3.44 35.23 12.93
C LEU A 84 -4.13 36.61 12.85
N SER A 85 -4.17 37.38 13.94
CA SER A 85 -4.75 38.72 14.02
C SER A 85 -4.14 39.75 13.07
N LEU A 86 -3.01 39.43 12.43
CA LEU A 86 -2.35 40.29 11.44
C LEU A 86 -2.79 40.02 10.00
N LEU A 87 -3.48 38.91 9.71
CA LEU A 87 -4.02 38.64 8.36
C LEU A 87 -4.88 39.78 7.80
N PRO A 88 -5.75 40.45 8.60
CA PRO A 88 -6.51 41.62 8.14
C PRO A 88 -5.66 42.86 7.80
N THR A 89 -4.40 42.92 8.24
CA THR A 89 -3.48 44.04 7.95
C THR A 89 -2.67 43.83 6.67
N VAL A 90 -2.76 42.65 6.06
CA VAL A 90 -2.09 42.33 4.80
C VAL A 90 -2.88 42.94 3.64
N PRO A 91 -2.22 43.64 2.69
CA PRO A 91 -2.88 44.11 1.48
C PRO A 91 -3.59 42.98 0.75
N PHE A 92 -4.77 43.27 0.20
CA PHE A 92 -5.61 42.27 -0.45
C PHE A 92 -4.85 41.46 -1.51
N ASP A 93 -4.07 42.12 -2.37
CA ASP A 93 -3.34 41.46 -3.45
C ASP A 93 -2.29 40.46 -2.94
N VAL A 94 -1.61 40.79 -1.83
CA VAL A 94 -0.64 39.89 -1.18
C VAL A 94 -1.36 38.69 -0.58
N LEU A 95 -2.52 38.90 0.04
CA LEU A 95 -3.34 37.80 0.54
C LEU A 95 -3.78 36.87 -0.59
N MET A 96 -4.23 37.42 -1.72
CA MET A 96 -4.64 36.63 -2.88
C MET A 96 -3.48 35.83 -3.48
N GLU A 97 -2.29 36.41 -3.60
CA GLU A 97 -1.09 35.69 -4.07
C GLU A 97 -0.73 34.53 -3.13
N VAL A 98 -0.77 34.75 -1.81
CA VAL A 98 -0.51 33.68 -0.83
C VAL A 98 -1.55 32.56 -0.97
N LEU A 99 -2.83 32.91 -1.07
CA LEU A 99 -3.91 31.93 -1.21
C LEU A 99 -3.82 31.15 -2.52
N ALA A 100 -3.39 31.77 -3.63
CA ALA A 100 -3.21 31.13 -4.93
C ALA A 100 -2.09 30.07 -4.94
N ARG A 101 -1.17 30.10 -3.96
CA ARG A 101 -0.08 29.12 -3.78
C ARG A 101 -0.48 27.93 -2.91
N LEU A 102 -1.64 27.98 -2.26
CA LEU A 102 -2.11 26.87 -1.43
C LEU A 102 -2.64 25.73 -2.30
N ARG A 103 -2.59 24.51 -1.76
CA ARG A 103 -3.25 23.37 -2.40
C ARG A 103 -4.76 23.57 -2.36
N VAL A 104 -5.46 23.01 -3.34
CA VAL A 104 -6.92 23.14 -3.45
C VAL A 104 -7.63 22.67 -2.18
N ALA A 105 -7.17 21.55 -1.60
CA ALA A 105 -7.72 21.02 -0.34
C ALA A 105 -7.56 22.00 0.84
N ASP A 106 -6.44 22.73 0.89
CA ASP A 106 -6.16 23.68 1.96
C ASP A 106 -7.04 24.94 1.81
N ILE A 107 -7.30 25.39 0.58
CA ILE A 107 -8.23 26.50 0.29
C ILE A 107 -9.67 26.10 0.69
N ILE A 108 -10.10 24.88 0.36
CA ILE A 108 -11.40 24.35 0.77
C ILE A 108 -11.50 24.32 2.30
N ALA A 109 -10.49 23.79 2.99
CA ALA A 109 -10.47 23.77 4.44
C ALA A 109 -10.55 25.18 5.02
N LEU A 110 -9.74 26.12 4.51
CA LEU A 110 -9.74 27.51 4.95
C LEU A 110 -11.12 28.17 4.80
N SER A 111 -11.81 27.94 3.67
CA SER A 111 -13.17 28.44 3.44
C SER A 111 -14.22 27.91 4.43
N ARG A 112 -13.91 26.83 5.16
CA ARG A 112 -14.77 26.23 6.18
C ARG A 112 -14.39 26.65 7.61
N THR A 113 -13.26 27.33 7.81
CA THR A 113 -12.76 27.70 9.15
C THR A 113 -13.29 29.04 9.68
N SER A 114 -13.55 30.02 8.82
CA SER A 114 -14.05 31.35 9.23
C SER A 114 -15.06 31.92 8.23
N LYS A 115 -15.99 32.74 8.74
CA LYS A 115 -17.02 33.40 7.92
C LYS A 115 -16.40 34.41 6.95
N GLU A 116 -15.36 35.10 7.38
CA GLU A 116 -14.60 36.07 6.60
C GLU A 116 -13.87 35.38 5.44
N PHE A 117 -13.14 34.30 5.72
CA PHE A 117 -12.49 33.51 4.67
C PHE A 117 -13.50 32.89 3.71
N ARG A 118 -14.64 32.41 4.21
CA ARG A 118 -15.73 31.92 3.36
C ARG A 118 -16.23 33.02 2.42
N GLY A 119 -16.53 34.21 2.96
CA GLY A 119 -17.02 35.34 2.17
C GLY A 119 -16.01 35.79 1.11
N LEU A 120 -14.73 35.83 1.47
CA LEU A 120 -13.64 36.17 0.55
C LEU A 120 -13.49 35.12 -0.56
N LEU A 121 -13.29 33.84 -0.20
CA LEU A 121 -12.95 32.77 -1.14
C LEU A 121 -14.12 32.39 -2.05
N LEU A 122 -15.37 32.55 -1.62
CA LEU A 122 -16.54 32.31 -2.47
C LEU A 122 -16.98 33.55 -3.27
N SER A 123 -16.30 34.69 -3.10
CA SER A 123 -16.57 35.88 -3.92
C SER A 123 -15.97 35.74 -5.32
N LYS A 124 -16.57 36.43 -6.30
CA LYS A 124 -16.05 36.51 -7.68
C LYS A 124 -14.63 37.05 -7.77
N ARG A 125 -14.18 37.83 -6.77
CA ARG A 125 -12.81 38.40 -6.72
C ARG A 125 -11.74 37.32 -6.53
N SER A 126 -12.13 36.14 -6.04
CA SER A 126 -11.21 35.03 -5.74
C SER A 126 -11.18 33.94 -6.79
N ILE A 127 -11.83 34.14 -7.94
CA ILE A 127 -11.84 33.14 -9.02
C ILE A 127 -10.42 32.82 -9.50
N SER A 128 -9.55 33.81 -9.62
CA SER A 128 -8.15 33.62 -10.03
C SER A 128 -7.37 32.71 -9.08
N VAL A 129 -7.65 32.78 -7.77
CA VAL A 129 -7.05 31.91 -6.74
C VAL A 129 -7.42 30.46 -6.98
N TRP A 130 -8.71 30.16 -7.20
CA TRP A 130 -9.18 28.81 -7.49
C TRP A 130 -8.62 28.27 -8.79
N LYS A 131 -8.62 29.09 -9.86
CA LYS A 131 -8.03 28.70 -11.15
C LYS A 131 -6.55 28.36 -11.01
N ALA A 132 -5.76 29.24 -10.38
CA ALA A 132 -4.34 29.02 -10.17
C ALA A 132 -4.07 27.72 -9.40
N ALA A 133 -4.80 27.48 -8.30
CA ALA A 133 -4.65 26.27 -7.49
C ALA A 133 -5.05 25.00 -8.25
N LEU A 134 -6.16 25.01 -8.99
CA LEU A 134 -6.62 23.88 -9.82
C LEU A 134 -5.61 23.56 -10.93
N THR A 135 -5.07 24.57 -11.60
CA THR A 135 -4.04 24.40 -12.64
C THR A 135 -2.74 23.86 -12.05
N ALA A 136 -2.32 24.32 -10.86
CA ALA A 136 -1.13 23.81 -10.19
C ALA A 136 -1.24 22.32 -9.80
N GLU A 137 -2.45 21.85 -9.47
CA GLU A 137 -2.74 20.42 -9.23
C GLU A 137 -2.84 19.59 -10.54
N GLY A 138 -2.74 20.22 -11.70
CA GLY A 138 -2.88 19.57 -13.00
C GLY A 138 -4.31 19.11 -13.29
N CYS A 139 -5.31 19.84 -12.79
CA CYS A 139 -6.72 19.56 -13.08
C CYS A 139 -7.08 19.95 -14.52
N LEU A 140 -8.14 19.33 -15.04
CA LEU A 140 -8.78 19.82 -16.26
C LEU A 140 -9.40 21.20 -16.01
N GLU A 141 -9.62 21.94 -17.10
CA GLU A 141 -10.32 23.21 -17.02
C GLU A 141 -11.72 23.00 -16.42
N CYS A 142 -12.13 23.91 -15.52
CA CYS A 142 -13.43 23.89 -14.89
C CYS A 142 -14.53 23.90 -15.96
N PRO A 143 -15.47 22.95 -15.94
CA PRO A 143 -16.51 22.91 -16.96
C PRO A 143 -17.49 24.06 -16.74
N ALA A 144 -18.09 24.57 -17.83
CA ALA A 144 -18.96 25.75 -17.80
C ALA A 144 -20.23 25.57 -16.95
N ASP A 145 -20.61 24.32 -16.64
CA ASP A 145 -21.76 24.02 -15.79
C ASP A 145 -21.50 24.18 -14.28
N LEU A 146 -20.25 24.40 -13.88
CA LEU A 146 -19.80 24.54 -12.49
C LEU A 146 -19.01 25.84 -12.29
N SER A 147 -19.11 26.41 -11.09
CA SER A 147 -18.14 27.40 -10.64
C SER A 147 -16.83 26.74 -10.20
N GLU A 148 -15.72 27.48 -10.21
CA GLU A 148 -14.41 26.96 -9.82
C GLU A 148 -14.38 26.41 -8.37
N PRO A 149 -15.03 27.05 -7.37
CA PRO A 149 -15.14 26.48 -6.03
C PRO A 149 -15.96 25.18 -5.98
N GLU A 150 -17.05 25.08 -6.74
CA GLU A 150 -17.87 23.86 -6.80
C GLU A 150 -17.09 22.70 -7.44
N TYR A 151 -16.38 22.99 -8.53
CA TYR A 151 -15.51 22.02 -9.18
C TYR A 151 -14.34 21.58 -8.28
N ALA A 152 -13.73 22.52 -7.56
CA ALA A 152 -12.71 22.22 -6.56
C ALA A 152 -13.26 21.31 -5.45
N VAL A 153 -14.45 21.58 -4.93
CA VAL A 153 -15.10 20.73 -3.91
C VAL A 153 -15.46 19.35 -4.46
N LEU A 154 -15.89 19.25 -5.72
CA LEU A 154 -16.15 17.96 -6.36
C LEU A 154 -14.90 17.07 -6.37
N LEU A 155 -13.77 17.65 -6.77
CA LEU A 155 -12.50 16.94 -6.90
C LEU A 155 -11.81 16.68 -5.55
N PHE A 156 -11.73 17.70 -4.69
CA PHE A 156 -10.88 17.72 -3.48
C PHE A 156 -11.65 17.97 -2.18
N GLY A 157 -12.97 18.13 -2.21
CA GLY A 157 -13.78 18.53 -1.06
C GLY A 157 -14.05 17.45 0.00
N GLY A 158 -13.46 16.26 -0.17
CA GLY A 158 -13.59 15.11 0.70
C GLY A 158 -14.16 13.88 0.00
N THR A 159 -14.41 12.83 0.76
CA THR A 159 -14.95 11.54 0.29
C THR A 159 -16.37 11.29 0.79
N ASN A 160 -17.10 12.37 1.08
CA ASN A 160 -18.45 12.30 1.62
C ASN A 160 -19.48 12.09 0.52
N CYS A 161 -20.48 11.27 0.79
CA CYS A 161 -21.68 11.19 -0.05
C CYS A 161 -22.46 12.51 0.03
N TYR A 162 -22.85 13.05 -1.13
CA TYR A 162 -23.55 14.32 -1.22
C TYR A 162 -24.98 14.26 -0.67
N ASN A 163 -25.57 13.07 -0.59
CA ASN A 163 -26.94 12.88 -0.08
C ASN A 163 -26.99 12.62 1.43
N CYS A 164 -26.17 11.71 1.96
CA CYS A 164 -26.23 11.29 3.37
C CYS A 164 -24.99 11.65 4.21
N GLY A 165 -23.93 12.18 3.60
CA GLY A 165 -22.69 12.55 4.31
C GLY A 165 -21.73 11.41 4.65
N THR A 166 -22.11 10.14 4.40
CA THR A 166 -21.24 8.96 4.62
C THR A 166 -19.86 9.15 3.98
N LYS A 167 -18.78 8.91 4.73
CA LYS A 167 -17.38 9.08 4.28
C LYS A 167 -16.91 7.86 3.46
N GLY A 168 -15.73 7.98 2.84
CA GLY A 168 -15.05 6.86 2.15
C GLY A 168 -15.43 6.68 0.67
N ILE A 169 -16.21 7.60 0.10
CA ILE A 169 -16.63 7.55 -1.30
C ILE A 169 -15.58 8.19 -2.21
N GLN A 170 -14.65 7.35 -2.70
CA GLN A 170 -13.53 7.80 -3.54
C GLN A 170 -13.93 8.10 -4.99
N ARG A 171 -14.93 7.40 -5.52
CA ARG A 171 -15.38 7.61 -6.91
C ARG A 171 -16.24 8.87 -7.02
N ILE A 172 -15.89 9.72 -7.97
CA ILE A 172 -16.73 10.82 -8.45
C ILE A 172 -17.55 10.29 -9.62
N ASP A 173 -18.85 10.53 -9.61
CA ASP A 173 -19.68 10.38 -10.80
C ASP A 173 -19.65 11.70 -11.58
N PHE A 174 -18.91 11.75 -12.69
CA PHE A 174 -18.75 12.95 -13.49
C PHE A 174 -19.97 13.28 -14.35
N GLY A 175 -20.84 12.30 -14.62
CA GLY A 175 -22.11 12.53 -15.30
C GLY A 175 -23.10 13.22 -14.38
N LEU A 176 -23.20 12.76 -13.13
CA LEU A 176 -24.06 13.36 -12.11
C LEU A 176 -23.41 14.52 -11.34
N ARG A 177 -22.12 14.79 -11.57
CA ARG A 177 -21.29 15.79 -10.86
C ARG A 177 -21.29 15.62 -9.33
N ARG A 178 -21.24 14.38 -8.82
CA ARG A 178 -21.35 14.13 -7.37
C ARG A 178 -20.74 12.81 -6.91
N ARG A 179 -20.57 12.68 -5.59
CA ARG A 179 -20.22 11.42 -4.91
C ARG A 179 -21.46 10.82 -4.25
N LEU A 180 -21.79 9.57 -4.56
CA LEU A 180 -22.90 8.84 -3.94
C LEU A 180 -22.40 7.52 -3.35
N CYS A 181 -22.82 7.21 -2.13
CA CYS A 181 -22.64 5.87 -1.59
C CYS A 181 -23.62 4.88 -2.23
N VAL A 182 -23.33 3.59 -2.16
CA VAL A 182 -24.12 2.53 -2.79
C VAL A 182 -25.58 2.55 -2.31
N SER A 183 -25.83 2.78 -1.01
CA SER A 183 -27.19 2.87 -0.48
C SER A 183 -27.97 4.05 -1.08
N CYS A 184 -27.34 5.23 -1.18
CA CYS A 184 -27.95 6.39 -1.82
C CYS A 184 -28.16 6.16 -3.32
N MET A 185 -27.25 5.47 -4.01
CA MET A 185 -27.45 5.12 -5.42
C MET A 185 -28.70 4.25 -5.61
N LYS A 186 -28.91 3.24 -4.76
CA LYS A 186 -30.09 2.35 -4.83
C LYS A 186 -31.42 3.09 -4.64
N VAL A 187 -31.41 4.16 -3.84
CA VAL A 187 -32.63 4.93 -3.50
C VAL A 187 -32.86 6.09 -4.46
N LYS A 188 -31.78 6.79 -4.84
CA LYS A 188 -31.84 8.06 -5.57
C LYS A 188 -31.64 7.91 -7.07
N LEU A 189 -31.14 6.79 -7.57
CA LEU A 189 -31.02 6.58 -9.02
C LEU A 189 -32.27 5.91 -9.58
N VAL A 190 -32.75 6.48 -10.67
CA VAL A 190 -33.88 5.99 -11.45
C VAL A 190 -33.33 5.47 -12.76
N SER A 191 -33.55 4.19 -13.05
CA SER A 191 -33.20 3.65 -14.36
C SER A 191 -34.20 4.13 -15.41
N GLU A 192 -33.72 4.38 -16.63
CA GLU A 192 -34.56 4.74 -17.77
C GLU A 192 -35.77 3.80 -17.94
N LYS A 193 -35.52 2.48 -17.81
CA LYS A 193 -36.57 1.44 -17.91
C LYS A 193 -37.67 1.54 -16.85
N ARG A 194 -37.43 2.23 -15.73
CA ARG A 194 -38.39 2.40 -14.64
C ARG A 194 -38.96 3.82 -14.58
N PHE A 195 -38.60 4.69 -15.52
CA PHE A 195 -39.03 6.08 -15.52
C PHE A 195 -40.55 6.19 -15.56
N ASP A 196 -41.21 5.56 -16.54
CA ASP A 196 -42.67 5.62 -16.71
C ASP A 196 -43.43 5.05 -15.50
N THR A 197 -42.87 4.02 -14.85
CA THR A 197 -43.47 3.43 -13.65
C THR A 197 -43.37 4.35 -12.43
N LEU A 198 -42.26 5.07 -12.29
CA LEU A 198 -41.99 5.92 -11.12
C LEU A 198 -42.49 7.36 -11.29
N PHE A 199 -42.68 7.80 -12.54
CA PHE A 199 -43.12 9.12 -12.94
C PHE A 199 -44.24 9.03 -14.01
N PRO A 200 -45.37 8.39 -13.68
CA PRO A 200 -46.44 8.18 -14.64
C PRO A 200 -46.97 9.52 -15.19
N GLY A 201 -47.24 9.56 -16.50
CA GLY A 201 -47.74 10.76 -17.19
C GLY A 201 -46.69 11.84 -17.47
N SER A 202 -45.41 11.58 -17.18
CA SER A 202 -44.32 12.49 -17.50
C SER A 202 -43.83 12.29 -18.94
N ASP A 203 -43.46 13.37 -19.61
CA ASP A 203 -42.89 13.31 -20.97
C ASP A 203 -41.51 12.61 -20.96
N PRO A 204 -41.31 11.53 -21.74
CA PRO A 204 -40.01 10.88 -21.90
C PRO A 204 -38.88 11.81 -22.34
N MET A 205 -39.18 12.91 -23.05
CA MET A 205 -38.20 13.92 -23.46
C MET A 205 -37.50 14.61 -22.28
N LEU A 206 -38.08 14.55 -21.09
CA LEU A 206 -37.44 15.02 -19.86
C LEU A 206 -36.06 14.38 -19.63
N LEU A 207 -35.89 13.10 -19.98
CA LEU A 207 -34.62 12.39 -19.78
C LEU A 207 -33.49 12.90 -20.68
N GLU A 208 -33.82 13.56 -21.79
CA GLU A 208 -32.82 14.19 -22.68
C GLU A 208 -32.30 15.53 -22.12
N LEU A 209 -32.93 16.06 -21.06
CA LEU A 209 -32.57 17.31 -20.39
C LEU A 209 -31.74 17.13 -19.12
N ILE A 210 -31.47 15.87 -18.75
CA ILE A 210 -30.89 15.55 -17.44
C ILE A 210 -29.62 14.71 -17.65
N PRO A 211 -28.50 15.11 -17.03
CA PRO A 211 -27.30 14.28 -17.02
C PRO A 211 -27.55 12.92 -16.36
N TYR A 212 -26.83 11.91 -16.83
CA TYR A 212 -26.99 10.53 -16.38
C TYR A 212 -25.63 9.87 -16.15
N THR A 213 -25.70 8.71 -15.52
CA THR A 213 -24.58 7.78 -15.35
C THR A 213 -24.95 6.41 -15.90
N HIS A 214 -23.92 5.62 -16.22
CA HIS A 214 -24.08 4.23 -16.64
C HIS A 214 -23.92 3.23 -15.48
N ILE A 215 -23.69 3.73 -14.27
CA ILE A 215 -23.42 2.92 -13.08
C ILE A 215 -24.66 2.92 -12.19
N GLY A 216 -25.31 1.76 -12.07
CA GLY A 216 -26.48 1.58 -11.21
C GLY A 216 -26.11 1.28 -9.76
N GLY A 217 -27.05 1.50 -8.84
CA GLY A 217 -26.88 1.19 -7.41
C GLY A 217 -26.72 -0.31 -7.08
N TYR A 218 -27.03 -1.19 -8.03
CA TYR A 218 -26.85 -2.65 -7.93
C TYR A 218 -25.70 -3.17 -8.80
N SER A 219 -24.95 -2.28 -9.45
CA SER A 219 -23.91 -2.67 -10.42
C SER A 219 -22.54 -2.89 -9.78
N HIS A 220 -22.41 -2.80 -8.44
CA HIS A 220 -21.13 -2.90 -7.72
C HIS A 220 -20.02 -2.00 -8.27
N GLY A 221 -20.40 -0.85 -8.86
CA GLY A 221 -19.45 0.06 -9.48
C GLY A 221 -19.05 -0.30 -10.92
N HIS A 222 -19.63 -1.33 -11.54
CA HIS A 222 -19.46 -1.60 -12.96
C HIS A 222 -20.39 -0.74 -13.81
N SER A 223 -19.88 -0.28 -14.95
CA SER A 223 -20.70 0.38 -15.97
C SER A 223 -21.63 -0.63 -16.63
N SER A 224 -22.82 -0.18 -17.02
CA SER A 224 -23.82 -0.97 -17.72
C SER A 224 -24.35 -0.21 -18.93
N ASN A 225 -25.06 -0.90 -19.82
CA ASN A 225 -25.67 -0.25 -20.98
C ASN A 225 -26.90 0.61 -20.65
N GLY A 226 -27.35 0.64 -19.39
CA GLY A 226 -28.50 1.45 -18.96
C GLY A 226 -28.12 2.88 -18.61
N ARG A 227 -29.06 3.82 -18.80
CA ARG A 227 -28.97 5.18 -18.23
C ARG A 227 -29.64 5.24 -16.87
N PHE A 228 -28.97 5.87 -15.92
CA PHE A 228 -29.47 6.14 -14.58
C PHE A 228 -29.44 7.63 -14.30
N PHE A 229 -30.57 8.13 -13.82
CA PHE A 229 -30.81 9.55 -13.58
C PHE A 229 -30.97 9.80 -12.09
N TYR A 230 -30.51 10.95 -11.62
CA TYR A 230 -30.71 11.32 -10.24
C TYR A 230 -32.16 11.79 -10.03
N ARG A 231 -32.88 11.15 -9.11
CA ARG A 231 -34.31 11.38 -8.85
C ARG A 231 -34.63 12.85 -8.61
N ASP A 232 -33.83 13.56 -7.81
CA ASP A 232 -34.16 14.94 -7.48
C ASP A 232 -33.93 15.89 -8.67
N ASP A 233 -33.06 15.52 -9.62
CA ASP A 233 -32.85 16.30 -10.85
C ASP A 233 -34.02 16.12 -11.82
N ILE A 234 -34.64 14.93 -11.85
CA ILE A 234 -35.92 14.68 -12.55
C ILE A 234 -37.00 15.61 -12.01
N VAL A 235 -37.24 15.57 -10.70
CA VAL A 235 -38.28 16.39 -10.04
C VAL A 235 -38.02 17.87 -10.28
N LYS A 236 -36.78 18.34 -10.08
CA LYS A 236 -36.41 19.73 -10.32
C LYS A 236 -36.69 20.19 -11.75
N THR A 237 -36.39 19.35 -12.73
CA THR A 237 -36.60 19.68 -14.15
C THR A 237 -38.09 19.71 -14.48
N GLN A 238 -38.89 18.78 -13.95
CA GLN A 238 -40.35 18.80 -14.07
C GLN A 238 -40.97 20.07 -13.47
N ASP A 239 -40.54 20.45 -12.26
CA ASP A 239 -41.05 21.64 -11.60
C ASP A 239 -40.67 22.91 -12.36
N THR A 240 -39.48 22.94 -12.96
CA THR A 240 -39.05 24.04 -13.83
C THR A 240 -39.95 24.15 -15.07
N LEU A 241 -40.24 23.03 -15.75
CA LEU A 241 -41.14 23.01 -16.90
C LEU A 241 -42.55 23.49 -16.54
N LYS A 242 -43.10 23.02 -15.42
CA LYS A 242 -44.40 23.49 -14.89
C LYS A 242 -44.41 24.98 -14.53
N ALA A 243 -43.27 25.52 -14.10
CA ALA A 243 -43.16 26.95 -13.83
C ALA A 243 -43.20 27.78 -15.12
N LEU A 244 -42.57 27.29 -16.19
CA LEU A 244 -42.54 27.95 -17.50
C LEU A 244 -43.93 28.00 -18.18
N GLU A 245 -44.84 27.09 -17.83
CA GLU A 245 -46.25 27.16 -18.27
C GLU A 245 -46.96 28.45 -17.82
N ARG A 246 -46.46 29.12 -16.78
CA ARG A 246 -47.00 30.39 -16.27
C ARG A 246 -46.28 31.62 -16.81
N ALA A 247 -45.32 31.46 -17.72
CA ALA A 247 -44.64 32.59 -18.35
C ALA A 247 -45.60 33.38 -19.26
N GLU A 248 -45.23 34.62 -19.59
CA GLU A 248 -46.00 35.46 -20.51
C GLU A 248 -46.05 34.85 -21.93
N ASP A 249 -44.95 34.25 -22.37
CA ASP A 249 -44.88 33.39 -23.56
C ASP A 249 -44.33 32.00 -23.17
N PRO A 250 -45.21 31.06 -22.77
CA PRO A 250 -44.79 29.72 -22.37
C PRO A 250 -44.08 28.95 -23.47
N LYS A 251 -44.47 29.14 -24.74
CA LYS A 251 -43.88 28.37 -25.85
C LYS A 251 -42.43 28.77 -26.07
N THR A 252 -42.16 30.06 -26.17
CA THR A 252 -40.80 30.57 -26.38
C THR A 252 -39.92 30.25 -25.17
N ALA A 253 -40.38 30.54 -23.95
CA ALA A 253 -39.63 30.27 -22.74
C ALA A 253 -39.29 28.77 -22.57
N THR A 254 -40.25 27.90 -22.88
CA THR A 254 -40.05 26.45 -22.85
C THR A 254 -39.03 26.01 -23.90
N ASN A 255 -39.16 26.44 -25.16
CA ASN A 255 -38.21 26.08 -26.23
C ASN A 255 -36.79 26.55 -25.94
N GLU A 256 -36.61 27.76 -25.41
CA GLU A 256 -35.29 28.27 -24.99
C GLU A 256 -34.70 27.44 -23.86
N PHE A 257 -35.49 27.09 -22.85
CA PHE A 257 -35.07 26.21 -21.77
C PHE A 257 -34.67 24.83 -22.30
N TYR A 258 -35.49 24.20 -23.15
CA TYR A 258 -35.20 22.91 -23.77
C TYR A 258 -33.86 22.93 -24.49
N LYS A 259 -33.63 23.94 -25.33
CA LYS A 259 -32.38 24.09 -26.08
C LYS A 259 -31.18 24.26 -25.13
N ALA A 260 -31.25 25.21 -24.21
CA ALA A 260 -30.15 25.49 -23.29
C ALA A 260 -29.83 24.29 -22.38
N GLN A 261 -30.85 23.61 -21.88
CA GLN A 261 -30.69 22.48 -20.98
C GLN A 261 -30.19 21.21 -21.70
N ARG A 262 -30.61 21.00 -22.95
CA ARG A 262 -30.08 19.93 -23.81
C ARG A 262 -28.62 20.17 -24.16
N ASP A 263 -28.26 21.39 -24.55
CA ASP A 263 -26.87 21.77 -24.85
C ASP A 263 -25.98 21.58 -23.60
N ARG A 264 -26.47 21.99 -22.42
CA ARG A 264 -25.78 21.76 -21.14
C ARG A 264 -25.59 20.26 -20.85
N THR A 265 -26.64 19.47 -21.00
CA THR A 265 -26.59 18.03 -20.73
C THR A 265 -25.60 17.36 -21.68
N TRP A 266 -25.66 17.69 -22.97
CA TRP A 266 -24.72 17.17 -23.96
C TRP A 266 -23.26 17.56 -23.66
N ALA A 267 -23.00 18.79 -23.23
CA ALA A 267 -21.66 19.23 -22.82
C ALA A 267 -21.13 18.44 -21.61
N ILE A 268 -21.98 18.08 -20.66
CA ILE A 268 -21.60 17.21 -19.54
C ILE A 268 -21.31 15.79 -20.03
N ILE A 269 -22.27 15.17 -20.72
CA ILE A 269 -22.16 13.77 -21.17
C ILE A 269 -20.96 13.56 -22.10
N SER A 270 -20.74 14.46 -23.05
CA SER A 270 -19.63 14.36 -24.02
C SER A 270 -18.24 14.44 -23.37
N THR A 271 -18.15 14.99 -22.16
CA THR A 271 -16.87 15.14 -21.45
C THR A 271 -16.59 14.03 -20.42
N ILE A 272 -17.58 13.20 -20.07
CA ILE A 272 -17.44 12.19 -19.00
C ILE A 272 -16.17 11.36 -19.14
N ARG A 273 -15.94 10.73 -20.29
CA ARG A 273 -14.76 9.88 -20.53
C ARG A 273 -13.45 10.63 -20.31
N LYS A 274 -13.36 11.89 -20.74
CA LYS A 274 -12.16 12.72 -20.55
C LYS A 274 -11.86 12.91 -19.05
N TYR A 275 -12.88 13.17 -18.25
CA TYR A 275 -12.74 13.33 -16.79
C TYR A 275 -12.41 12.01 -16.09
N GLU A 276 -13.04 10.90 -16.51
CA GLU A 276 -12.75 9.56 -15.98
C GLU A 276 -11.29 9.15 -16.24
N THR A 277 -10.82 9.28 -17.49
CA THR A 277 -9.43 8.98 -17.85
C THR A 277 -8.44 9.88 -17.11
N TRP A 278 -8.75 11.17 -16.95
CA TRP A 278 -7.91 12.06 -16.14
C TRP A 278 -7.85 11.63 -14.67
N ALA A 279 -8.97 11.21 -14.09
CA ALA A 279 -9.03 10.77 -12.70
C ALA A 279 -8.23 9.46 -12.49
N GLU A 280 -8.34 8.52 -13.43
CA GLU A 280 -7.56 7.27 -13.45
C GLU A 280 -6.05 7.56 -13.52
N HIS A 281 -5.60 8.34 -14.51
CA HIS A 281 -4.19 8.71 -14.64
C HIS A 281 -3.66 9.46 -13.42
N THR A 282 -4.49 10.31 -12.81
CA THR A 282 -4.11 11.03 -11.59
C THR A 282 -3.93 10.09 -10.40
N ALA A 283 -4.81 9.09 -10.26
CA ALA A 283 -4.68 8.07 -9.22
C ALA A 283 -3.42 7.22 -9.44
N ASP A 284 -3.17 6.77 -10.68
CA ASP A 284 -1.98 6.00 -11.04
C ASP A 284 -0.69 6.76 -10.75
N ARG A 285 -0.64 8.04 -11.14
CA ARG A 285 0.51 8.91 -10.86
C ARG A 285 0.80 9.00 -9.36
N LYS A 286 -0.23 9.18 -8.52
CA LYS A 286 -0.07 9.22 -7.06
C LYS A 286 0.48 7.90 -6.49
N VAL A 287 0.03 6.76 -7.02
CA VAL A 287 0.56 5.44 -6.64
C VAL A 287 2.04 5.31 -7.02
N VAL A 288 2.40 5.73 -8.24
CA VAL A 288 3.79 5.72 -8.72
C VAL A 288 4.68 6.63 -7.88
N GLU A 289 4.25 7.86 -7.60
CA GLU A 289 4.95 8.81 -6.75
C GLU A 289 5.13 8.27 -5.33
N SER A 290 4.09 7.67 -4.74
CA SER A 290 4.17 7.03 -3.42
C SER A 290 5.20 5.90 -3.40
N LYS A 291 5.23 5.05 -4.43
CA LYS A 291 6.23 3.97 -4.56
C LYS A 291 7.64 4.54 -4.71
N SER A 292 7.80 5.60 -5.51
CA SER A 292 9.08 6.28 -5.69
C SER A 292 9.59 6.88 -4.37
N ARG A 293 8.72 7.52 -3.58
CA ARG A 293 9.09 8.02 -2.24
C ARG A 293 9.51 6.89 -1.29
N ALA A 294 8.77 5.77 -1.28
CA ALA A 294 9.14 4.61 -0.47
C ALA A 294 10.47 3.98 -0.90
N ALA A 295 10.75 3.93 -2.21
CA ALA A 295 12.04 3.46 -2.74
C ALA A 295 13.20 4.40 -2.35
N GLN A 296 13.01 5.71 -2.45
CA GLN A 296 14.00 6.69 -2.03
C GLN A 296 14.27 6.61 -0.52
N ARG A 297 13.22 6.38 0.27
CA ARG A 297 13.32 6.15 1.71
C ARG A 297 14.13 4.88 2.01
N TRP A 298 13.88 3.79 1.29
CA TRP A 298 14.67 2.56 1.42
C TRP A 298 16.15 2.80 1.14
N GLU A 299 16.48 3.57 0.11
CA GLU A 299 17.88 3.91 -0.20
C GLU A 299 18.53 4.73 0.93
N ASP A 300 17.84 5.74 1.47
CA ASP A 300 18.36 6.53 2.60
C ASP A 300 18.55 5.67 3.87
N ILE A 301 17.63 4.75 4.16
CA ILE A 301 17.76 3.82 5.29
C ILE A 301 18.96 2.89 5.10
N GLN A 302 19.11 2.28 3.92
CA GLN A 302 20.27 1.43 3.63
C GLN A 302 21.57 2.20 3.82
N GLN A 303 21.68 3.39 3.21
CA GLN A 303 22.89 4.19 3.29
C GLN A 303 23.24 4.58 4.73
N ARG A 304 22.24 4.90 5.56
CA ARG A 304 22.48 5.24 6.97
C ARG A 304 22.94 4.04 7.79
N PHE A 305 22.40 2.84 7.55
CA PHE A 305 22.88 1.63 8.22
C PHE A 305 24.29 1.23 7.74
N ARG A 306 24.60 1.39 6.44
CA ARG A 306 25.97 1.22 5.91
C ARG A 306 26.97 2.14 6.63
N ASN A 307 26.61 3.42 6.82
CA ASN A 307 27.46 4.38 7.51
C ASN A 307 27.69 4.04 9.00
N ILE A 308 26.83 3.21 9.61
CA ILE A 308 27.01 2.72 10.99
C ILE A 308 27.90 1.46 11.03
N GLY A 309 28.08 0.77 9.89
CA GLY A 309 28.94 -0.41 9.76
C GLY A 309 28.21 -1.72 9.44
N TYR A 310 26.90 -1.68 9.17
CA TYR A 310 26.16 -2.87 8.73
C TYR A 310 26.35 -3.12 7.23
N ILE A 311 26.27 -4.39 6.82
CA ILE A 311 26.36 -4.80 5.42
C ILE A 311 24.96 -5.01 4.80
N ASP A 312 24.89 -4.99 3.47
CA ASP A 312 23.63 -5.07 2.73
C ASP A 312 22.85 -6.36 2.99
N GLU A 313 23.53 -7.49 3.25
CA GLU A 313 22.89 -8.76 3.61
C GLU A 313 22.09 -8.65 4.92
N ASP A 314 22.65 -8.02 5.95
CA ASP A 314 22.01 -7.84 7.25
C ASP A 314 20.86 -6.83 7.13
N ILE A 315 21.08 -5.75 6.36
CA ILE A 315 20.10 -4.70 6.11
C ILE A 315 18.91 -5.24 5.30
N ALA A 316 19.11 -6.21 4.39
CA ALA A 316 18.03 -6.77 3.59
C ALA A 316 16.88 -7.37 4.43
N ALA A 317 17.17 -7.81 5.66
CA ALA A 317 16.17 -8.34 6.59
C ALA A 317 15.04 -7.36 6.92
N ILE A 318 15.32 -6.05 6.91
CA ILE A 318 14.33 -5.01 7.24
C ILE A 318 13.56 -4.46 6.03
N LYS A 319 13.87 -4.92 4.80
CA LYS A 319 13.26 -4.38 3.55
C LYS A 319 11.74 -4.42 3.55
N SER A 320 11.15 -5.44 4.19
CA SER A 320 9.70 -5.62 4.25
C SER A 320 9.00 -4.86 5.38
N HIS A 321 9.75 -4.20 6.27
CA HIS A 321 9.22 -3.59 7.48
C HIS A 321 8.33 -2.36 7.19
N PRO A 322 7.21 -2.15 7.90
CA PRO A 322 6.30 -1.00 7.67
C PRO A 322 6.99 0.38 7.70
N ASN A 323 7.88 0.62 8.67
CA ASN A 323 8.66 1.86 8.75
C ASN A 323 9.60 2.11 7.55
N VAL A 324 9.93 1.07 6.76
CA VAL A 324 10.70 1.16 5.52
C VAL A 324 9.78 1.41 4.33
N LYS A 325 8.64 0.70 4.27
CA LYS A 325 7.65 0.80 3.18
C LYS A 325 6.82 2.10 3.18
N SER A 326 6.92 2.92 4.22
CA SER A 326 6.24 4.20 4.30
C SER A 326 6.70 5.17 3.20
N ASP A 327 5.76 5.94 2.66
CA ASP A 327 6.03 7.00 1.67
C ASP A 327 6.39 8.35 2.31
N THR A 328 6.48 8.40 3.64
CA THR A 328 6.84 9.61 4.39
C THR A 328 8.33 9.94 4.24
N PRO A 329 8.70 11.20 3.98
CA PRO A 329 10.10 11.59 3.92
C PRO A 329 10.85 11.28 5.23
N LEU A 330 12.03 10.68 5.13
CA LEU A 330 12.87 10.39 6.29
C LEU A 330 13.65 11.65 6.66
N THR A 331 13.15 12.39 7.66
CA THR A 331 13.88 13.54 8.20
C THR A 331 14.95 13.08 9.18
N ASN A 332 15.99 13.89 9.38
CA ASN A 332 17.03 13.61 10.38
C ASN A 332 16.45 13.43 11.79
N GLN A 333 15.41 14.20 12.14
CA GLN A 333 14.70 14.03 13.42
C GLN A 333 13.88 12.72 13.47
N GLY A 334 13.34 12.29 12.33
CA GLY A 334 12.63 11.01 12.21
C GLY A 334 13.55 9.79 12.28
N TRP A 335 14.80 9.92 11.82
CA TRP A 335 15.76 8.82 11.74
C TRP A 335 16.00 8.14 13.09
N GLY A 336 16.18 8.89 14.18
CA GLY A 336 16.46 8.29 15.49
C GLY A 336 15.38 7.29 15.95
N ARG A 337 14.09 7.61 15.70
CA ARG A 337 12.96 6.72 16.02
C ARG A 337 12.89 5.52 15.09
N VAL A 338 13.18 5.72 13.81
CA VAL A 338 13.16 4.64 12.81
C VAL A 338 14.31 3.66 13.07
N ARG A 339 15.52 4.17 13.30
CA ARG A 339 16.70 3.39 13.65
C ARG A 339 16.46 2.51 14.86
N ALA A 340 16.01 3.08 15.97
CA ALA A 340 15.79 2.32 17.21
C ALA A 340 14.84 1.12 17.04
N ARG A 341 13.88 1.18 16.10
CA ARG A 341 12.96 0.07 15.81
C ARG A 341 13.52 -0.97 14.85
N LEU A 342 14.48 -0.58 14.02
CA LEU A 342 15.02 -1.43 12.95
C LEU A 342 16.36 -2.04 13.30
N GLU A 343 17.16 -1.38 14.14
CA GLU A 343 18.52 -1.80 14.47
C GLU A 343 18.56 -3.16 15.15
N ASP A 344 17.63 -3.46 16.06
CA ASP A 344 17.53 -4.79 16.69
C ASP A 344 17.31 -5.90 15.65
N LEU A 345 16.53 -5.63 14.60
CA LEU A 345 16.27 -6.58 13.52
C LEU A 345 17.49 -6.79 12.63
N VAL A 346 18.22 -5.71 12.32
CA VAL A 346 19.47 -5.79 11.56
C VAL A 346 20.56 -6.51 12.37
N LEU A 347 20.63 -6.27 13.68
CA LEU A 347 21.53 -6.97 14.59
C LEU A 347 21.20 -8.46 14.66
N GLU A 348 19.94 -8.83 14.73
CA GLU A 348 19.55 -10.24 14.74
C GLU A 348 19.89 -10.92 13.39
N ALA A 349 19.67 -10.24 12.27
CA ALA A 349 20.10 -10.73 10.96
C ALA A 349 21.62 -10.93 10.89
N LYS A 350 22.41 -9.99 11.44
CA LYS A 350 23.86 -10.10 11.57
C LYS A 350 24.28 -11.35 12.36
N LYS A 351 23.64 -11.62 13.50
CA LYS A 351 23.92 -12.83 14.31
C LYS A 351 23.64 -14.11 13.52
N VAL A 352 22.49 -14.18 12.86
CA VAL A 352 22.11 -15.34 12.04
C VAL A 352 23.11 -15.57 10.90
N ARG A 353 23.51 -14.50 10.20
CA ARG A 353 24.53 -14.58 9.14
C ARG A 353 25.86 -15.09 9.67
N ILE A 354 26.34 -14.52 10.79
CA ILE A 354 27.62 -14.92 11.39
C ILE A 354 27.60 -16.37 11.86
N ASP A 355 26.54 -16.82 12.54
CA ASP A 355 26.41 -18.24 12.94
C ASP A 355 26.43 -19.16 11.71
N LYS A 356 25.75 -18.79 10.63
CA LYS A 356 25.76 -19.55 9.37
C LYS A 356 27.16 -19.59 8.75
N CYS A 357 27.87 -18.45 8.69
CA CYS A 357 29.24 -18.36 8.17
C CYS A 357 30.21 -19.21 9.00
N ARG A 358 30.17 -19.10 10.33
CA ARG A 358 31.00 -19.88 11.25
C ARG A 358 30.70 -21.38 11.14
N SER A 359 29.43 -21.74 11.04
CA SER A 359 29.00 -23.13 10.81
C SER A 359 29.55 -23.72 9.52
N ALA A 360 29.53 -22.92 8.43
CA ALA A 360 30.10 -23.32 7.15
C ALA A 360 31.63 -23.45 7.22
N ALA A 361 32.31 -22.47 7.82
CA ALA A 361 33.75 -22.49 8.00
C ALA A 361 34.24 -23.70 8.82
N LEU A 362 33.54 -24.04 9.92
CA LEU A 362 33.79 -25.25 10.70
C LEU A 362 33.62 -26.51 9.84
N SER A 363 32.52 -26.59 9.09
CA SER A 363 32.25 -27.75 8.22
C SER A 363 33.32 -27.91 7.14
N ASP A 364 33.77 -26.82 6.54
CA ASP A 364 34.80 -26.82 5.51
C ASP A 364 36.17 -27.20 6.07
N ALA A 365 36.56 -26.63 7.22
CA ALA A 365 37.80 -26.96 7.91
C ALA A 365 37.82 -28.44 8.31
N TYR A 366 36.72 -28.94 8.89
CA TYR A 366 36.58 -30.34 9.27
C TYR A 366 36.63 -31.28 8.06
N THR A 367 35.96 -30.92 6.96
CA THR A 367 36.01 -31.70 5.71
C THR A 367 37.43 -31.74 5.13
N LYS A 368 38.18 -30.64 5.19
CA LYS A 368 39.58 -30.59 4.76
C LYS A 368 40.45 -31.49 5.64
N TYR A 369 40.28 -31.47 6.96
CA TYR A 369 40.96 -32.38 7.88
C TYR A 369 40.62 -33.84 7.58
N MET A 370 39.35 -34.21 7.43
CA MET A 370 38.97 -35.60 7.12
C MET A 370 39.66 -36.13 5.85
N ARG A 371 39.88 -35.27 4.85
CA ARG A 371 40.57 -35.64 3.60
C ARG A 371 42.07 -35.91 3.76
N THR A 372 42.70 -35.49 4.86
CA THR A 372 44.10 -35.85 5.15
C THR A 372 44.22 -37.27 5.72
N LEU A 373 43.11 -37.83 6.22
CA LEU A 373 43.05 -39.15 6.84
C LEU A 373 42.62 -40.24 5.85
N ARG A 374 42.93 -41.50 6.19
CA ARG A 374 42.46 -42.66 5.42
C ARG A 374 40.95 -42.83 5.60
N PRO A 375 40.20 -43.25 4.56
CA PRO A 375 38.75 -43.45 4.66
C PRO A 375 38.31 -44.38 5.81
N THR A 376 39.14 -45.35 6.17
CA THR A 376 38.88 -46.26 7.31
C THR A 376 38.87 -45.56 8.66
N GLN A 377 39.57 -44.43 8.80
CA GLN A 377 39.63 -43.64 10.03
C GLN A 377 38.40 -42.73 10.20
N TRP A 378 37.64 -42.48 9.13
CA TRP A 378 36.50 -41.57 9.18
C TRP A 378 35.37 -42.09 10.07
N ALA A 379 35.24 -43.41 10.21
CA ALA A 379 34.23 -44.04 11.06
C ALA A 379 34.41 -43.74 12.55
N ALA A 380 35.64 -43.44 12.98
CA ALA A 380 35.99 -43.13 14.37
C ALA A 380 35.77 -41.64 14.72
N LEU A 381 35.59 -40.78 13.72
CA LEU A 381 35.51 -39.33 13.92
C LEU A 381 34.10 -38.84 14.31
N PRO A 382 33.98 -37.70 15.03
CA PRO A 382 32.69 -37.13 15.41
C PRO A 382 31.84 -36.73 14.20
N ARG A 383 30.52 -36.91 14.31
CA ARG A 383 29.60 -36.26 13.37
C ARG A 383 29.61 -34.75 13.59
N ILE A 384 29.27 -33.97 12.57
CA ILE A 384 29.27 -32.50 12.66
C ILE A 384 28.43 -31.96 13.84
N ARG A 385 27.34 -32.64 14.21
CA ARG A 385 26.52 -32.28 15.38
C ARG A 385 27.24 -32.47 16.70
N GLU A 386 28.03 -33.54 16.82
CA GLU A 386 28.83 -33.87 18.01
C GLU A 386 30.05 -32.94 18.09
N LEU A 387 30.66 -32.62 16.96
CA LEU A 387 31.77 -31.68 16.86
C LEU A 387 31.38 -30.29 17.41
N ARG A 388 30.17 -29.80 17.10
CA ARG A 388 29.64 -28.52 17.64
C ARG A 388 29.43 -28.52 19.16
N THR A 389 29.48 -29.67 19.83
CA THR A 389 29.36 -29.75 21.29
C THR A 389 30.70 -29.67 22.02
N LEU A 390 31.82 -29.76 21.31
CA LEU A 390 33.15 -29.63 21.90
C LEU A 390 33.37 -28.19 22.40
N ALA A 391 33.93 -28.05 23.60
CA ALA A 391 34.11 -26.76 24.27
C ALA A 391 34.95 -25.78 23.43
N GLU A 392 36.01 -26.25 22.78
CA GLU A 392 36.88 -25.43 21.93
C GLU A 392 36.15 -24.94 20.68
N VAL A 393 35.35 -25.81 20.06
CA VAL A 393 34.50 -25.46 18.91
C VAL A 393 33.42 -24.47 19.34
N GLN A 394 32.76 -24.68 20.49
CA GLN A 394 31.76 -23.75 21.02
C GLN A 394 32.36 -22.37 21.32
N THR A 395 33.60 -22.32 21.82
CA THR A 395 34.31 -21.07 22.11
C THR A 395 34.49 -20.23 20.85
N LEU A 396 34.79 -20.85 19.70
CA LEU A 396 34.86 -20.14 18.43
C LEU A 396 33.47 -19.80 17.87
N LEU A 397 32.50 -20.71 17.95
CA LEU A 397 31.14 -20.47 17.45
C LEU A 397 30.43 -19.33 18.18
N GLN A 398 30.58 -19.25 19.50
CA GLN A 398 29.89 -18.28 20.39
C GLN A 398 30.68 -16.99 20.64
N ARG A 399 31.87 -16.84 20.04
CA ARG A 399 32.66 -15.61 20.17
C ARG A 399 31.85 -14.39 19.75
N ASP A 400 32.21 -13.22 20.26
CA ASP A 400 31.53 -11.96 19.94
C ASP A 400 31.30 -11.80 18.43
N ILE A 401 30.11 -11.32 18.05
CA ILE A 401 29.72 -11.12 16.65
C ILE A 401 30.52 -10.01 15.95
N ASP A 402 31.18 -9.13 16.72
CA ASP A 402 32.05 -8.09 16.20
C ASP A 402 33.52 -8.56 16.09
N ALA A 403 33.84 -9.77 16.58
CA ALA A 403 35.16 -10.35 16.43
C ALA A 403 35.28 -11.08 15.08
N ASP A 404 36.24 -10.64 14.27
CA ASP A 404 36.69 -11.40 13.10
C ASP A 404 37.33 -12.71 13.58
N ILE A 405 36.85 -13.82 13.01
CA ILE A 405 37.49 -15.13 13.18
C ILE A 405 38.22 -15.41 11.87
N ALA A 406 39.53 -15.53 11.94
CA ALA A 406 40.31 -15.85 10.76
C ALA A 406 39.99 -17.31 10.33
N THR A 407 39.93 -17.56 9.02
CA THR A 407 39.51 -18.86 8.45
C THR A 407 40.42 -20.02 8.88
N ASP A 408 41.65 -19.71 9.25
CA ASP A 408 42.66 -20.62 9.77
C ASP A 408 42.39 -21.07 11.22
N GLU A 409 41.73 -20.27 12.06
CA GLU A 409 41.44 -20.65 13.46
C GLU A 409 40.63 -21.94 13.58
N PHE A 410 39.65 -22.16 12.69
CA PHE A 410 38.90 -23.42 12.64
C PHE A 410 39.75 -24.59 12.12
N SER A 411 40.75 -24.31 11.28
CA SER A 411 41.66 -25.32 10.76
C SER A 411 42.69 -25.72 11.83
N ASP A 412 43.14 -24.76 12.63
CA ASP A 412 44.11 -24.97 13.71
C ASP A 412 43.57 -25.87 14.82
N LEU A 413 42.27 -25.84 15.09
CA LEU A 413 41.59 -26.83 15.96
C LEU A 413 41.84 -28.28 15.54
N PHE A 414 42.14 -28.53 14.26
CA PHE A 414 42.39 -29.86 13.73
C PHE A 414 43.86 -30.14 13.45
N ASN A 415 44.73 -29.14 13.62
CA ASN A 415 46.18 -29.28 13.46
C ASN A 415 46.82 -29.85 14.74
N ASP A 416 46.28 -29.50 15.92
CA ASP A 416 46.62 -30.12 17.19
C ASP A 416 45.64 -31.29 17.45
N ASP A 417 46.04 -32.52 17.07
CA ASP A 417 45.18 -33.73 17.10
C ASP A 417 44.66 -34.08 18.52
N SER A 418 45.17 -33.43 19.56
CA SER A 418 44.89 -33.73 20.98
C SER A 418 43.40 -33.63 21.35
N THR A 419 42.66 -32.65 20.84
CA THR A 419 41.23 -32.48 21.15
C THR A 419 40.37 -33.58 20.53
N LEU A 420 40.63 -33.91 19.26
CA LEU A 420 39.91 -34.96 18.56
C LEU A 420 40.26 -36.33 19.14
N GLN A 421 41.53 -36.61 19.44
CA GLN A 421 41.94 -37.87 20.06
C GLN A 421 41.30 -38.06 21.44
N THR A 422 41.24 -37.01 22.27
CA THR A 422 40.56 -37.07 23.56
C THR A 422 39.08 -37.46 23.42
N TRP A 423 38.41 -36.93 22.40
CA TRP A 423 37.02 -37.30 22.10
C TRP A 423 36.90 -38.74 21.59
N ILE A 424 37.78 -39.16 20.68
CA ILE A 424 37.82 -40.53 20.13
C ILE A 424 38.04 -41.55 21.25
N ASP A 425 39.02 -41.33 22.11
CA ASP A 425 39.32 -42.19 23.27
C ASP A 425 38.15 -42.26 24.25
N GLY A 426 37.49 -41.11 24.49
CA GLY A 426 36.30 -41.04 25.33
C GLY A 426 35.14 -41.85 24.75
N ARG A 427 34.91 -41.74 23.45
CA ARG A 427 33.88 -42.50 22.74
C ARG A 427 34.19 -43.98 22.71
N GLN A 428 35.45 -44.37 22.50
CA GLN A 428 35.88 -45.75 22.54
C GLN A 428 35.60 -46.35 23.92
N ARG A 429 36.03 -45.70 25.00
CA ARG A 429 35.75 -46.13 26.38
C ARG A 429 34.25 -46.27 26.66
N TYR A 430 33.44 -45.34 26.14
CA TYR A 430 31.99 -45.41 26.25
C TYR A 430 31.42 -46.63 25.50
N LEU A 431 31.81 -46.84 24.24
CA LEU A 431 31.35 -47.99 23.45
C LEU A 431 31.77 -49.32 24.07
N GLU A 432 33.00 -49.42 24.57
CA GLU A 432 33.50 -50.58 25.30
C GLU A 432 32.65 -50.86 26.57
N SER A 433 32.27 -49.81 27.31
CA SER A 433 31.38 -49.96 28.47
C SER A 433 29.98 -50.43 28.09
N VAL A 434 29.44 -49.94 26.96
CA VAL A 434 28.12 -50.36 26.45
C VAL A 434 28.16 -51.82 26.02
N ILE A 435 29.19 -52.24 25.30
CA ILE A 435 29.37 -53.63 24.87
C ILE A 435 29.55 -54.56 26.09
N ALA A 436 30.33 -54.14 27.09
CA ALA A 436 30.50 -54.89 28.33
C ALA A 436 29.21 -55.01 29.15
N SER A 437 28.30 -54.04 29.02
CA SER A 437 26.99 -54.03 29.68
C SER A 437 25.87 -54.70 28.87
N SER A 438 26.07 -54.94 27.58
CA SER A 438 25.10 -55.63 26.73
C SER A 438 25.18 -57.14 26.96
N GLU A 439 24.04 -57.80 27.20
CA GLU A 439 23.99 -59.26 27.28
C GLU A 439 24.54 -59.88 25.98
N PRO A 440 25.30 -60.99 26.07
CA PRO A 440 25.86 -61.63 24.89
C PRO A 440 24.74 -62.01 23.92
N PHE A 441 24.91 -61.67 22.63
CA PHE A 441 24.03 -62.12 21.57
C PHE A 441 23.82 -63.65 21.69
N PRO A 442 22.57 -64.15 21.57
CA PRO A 442 22.31 -65.58 21.65
C PRO A 442 23.22 -66.29 20.65
N LYS A 443 23.99 -67.26 21.15
CA LYS A 443 24.87 -68.07 20.30
C LYS A 443 23.98 -68.80 19.30
N PHE A 444 24.06 -68.43 18.02
CA PHE A 444 23.51 -69.26 16.96
C PHE A 444 24.27 -70.59 16.97
N THR A 445 23.60 -71.64 17.44
CA THR A 445 24.07 -73.01 17.31
C THR A 445 23.93 -73.45 15.85
N GLY A 446 24.83 -74.33 15.38
CA GLY A 446 25.00 -74.68 13.95
C GLY A 446 23.79 -75.26 13.20
N ASP A 447 22.63 -75.38 13.85
CA ASP A 447 21.38 -75.81 13.22
C ASP A 447 20.62 -74.65 12.53
N ASP A 448 20.95 -73.39 12.83
CA ASP A 448 20.29 -72.22 12.23
C ASP A 448 20.87 -71.78 10.86
N LEU A 449 21.90 -72.48 10.36
CA LEU A 449 22.55 -72.19 9.07
C LEU A 449 21.92 -72.92 7.86
N MET A 450 20.79 -73.61 8.05
CA MET A 450 20.11 -74.34 6.96
C MET A 450 19.11 -73.51 6.14
N TRP A 451 19.00 -72.18 6.36
CA TRP A 451 18.02 -71.33 5.66
C TRP A 451 18.61 -70.19 4.81
N ILE A 452 19.92 -70.19 4.51
CA ILE A 452 20.49 -69.23 3.53
C ILE A 452 21.55 -69.92 2.65
N LEU A 453 21.05 -70.74 1.72
CA LEU A 453 21.60 -70.94 0.36
C LEU A 453 20.40 -70.95 -0.58
#